data_AF-A0A7X4FN06-F1
#
_entry.id   AF-A0A7X4FN06-F1
#
_cell.length_a   1.000
_cell.length_b   1.000
_cell.length_c   1.000
_cell.angle_alpha   90.00
_cell.angle_beta   90.00
_cell.angle_gamma   90.00
#
_symmetry.space_group_name_H-M   'P 1'
#
loop_
_entity.id
_entity.type
_entity.pdbx_description
1 polymer ?
#
loop_
_entity_poly.entity_id
_entity_poly.type
_entity_poly.pdbx_seq_one_letter_code
_entity_poly.pdbx_strand_id
1 'polypeptide(L)'
;MKLTLSIPRSRPAHLASFSALEGCEAPLLQLKGRGEVLIAERDPSAPVYHVNLPALVGGEEASFEVLALDSADAAAGISSQDADGELRVSLSGSPFMTFHHTTDYPKPVINPILTPNGTNMLREPMAAWGEGEHPWQRGLTLLQGAINGVDCWTERPNHPGYGRTAQ
;
A
#
# COMPACT_ATOMS: atom_id res chain seq x y z
N MET A 1 -25.65 6.93 6.09
CA MET A 1 -25.43 8.25 5.46
C MET A 1 -25.54 8.11 3.94
N LYS A 2 -25.74 9.18 3.16
CA LYS A 2 -25.73 9.12 1.69
C LYS A 2 -24.51 9.86 1.15
N LEU A 3 -23.78 9.24 0.23
CA LEU A 3 -22.66 9.85 -0.48
C LEU A 3 -22.97 9.85 -1.98
N THR A 4 -22.76 11.00 -2.64
CA THR A 4 -22.86 11.11 -4.09
C THR A 4 -21.50 11.50 -4.64
N LEU A 5 -21.02 10.71 -5.60
CA LEU A 5 -19.77 10.95 -6.31
C LEU A 5 -20.08 11.21 -7.78
N SER A 6 -19.35 12.13 -8.40
CA SER A 6 -19.44 12.36 -9.84
C SER A 6 -18.05 12.65 -10.40
N ILE A 7 -17.87 12.35 -11.69
CA ILE A 7 -16.62 12.63 -12.39
C ILE A 7 -16.89 13.54 -13.59
N PRO A 8 -16.04 14.55 -13.85
CA PRO A 8 -16.27 15.53 -14.91
C PRO A 8 -16.10 14.95 -16.32
N ARG A 9 -15.43 13.79 -16.44
CA ARG A 9 -15.17 13.08 -17.70
C ARG A 9 -15.29 11.60 -17.46
N SER A 10 -15.74 10.85 -18.45
CA SER A 10 -15.84 9.39 -18.36
C SER A 10 -14.49 8.78 -18.00
N ARG A 11 -14.50 7.83 -17.07
CA ARG A 11 -13.31 7.08 -16.67
C ARG A 11 -13.64 5.58 -16.57
N PRO A 12 -12.68 4.70 -16.94
CA PRO A 12 -12.78 3.29 -16.60
C PRO A 12 -12.74 3.10 -15.08
N ALA A 13 -12.85 1.85 -14.61
CA ALA A 13 -12.65 1.56 -13.19
C ALA A 13 -11.31 2.14 -12.71
N HIS A 14 -11.33 2.81 -11.57
CA HIS A 14 -10.19 3.58 -11.08
C HIS A 14 -10.24 3.78 -9.57
N LEU A 15 -9.06 3.99 -8.97
CA LEU A 15 -8.98 4.48 -7.61
C LEU A 15 -9.40 5.95 -7.57
N ALA A 16 -10.44 6.24 -6.78
CA ALA A 16 -10.93 7.58 -6.52
C ALA A 16 -10.78 7.91 -5.03
N SER A 17 -10.80 9.20 -4.71
CA SER A 17 -10.70 9.69 -3.35
C SER A 17 -11.76 10.73 -3.04
N PHE A 18 -12.26 10.77 -1.82
CA PHE A 18 -13.20 11.79 -1.34
C PHE A 18 -12.90 12.18 0.12
N SER A 19 -13.25 13.40 0.50
CA SER A 19 -13.04 13.89 1.87
C SER A 19 -13.86 13.07 2.87
N ALA A 20 -13.31 12.89 4.07
CA ALA A 20 -14.01 12.27 5.18
C ALA A 20 -15.33 13.00 5.46
N LEU A 21 -16.34 12.20 5.78
CA LEU A 21 -17.65 12.69 6.18
C LEU A 21 -17.51 13.34 7.57
N GLU A 22 -18.28 14.40 7.84
CA GLU A 22 -18.16 15.15 9.09
C GLU A 22 -18.31 14.24 10.32
N GLY A 23 -17.31 14.27 11.20
CA GLY A 23 -17.27 13.45 12.42
C GLY A 23 -16.99 11.95 12.20
N CYS A 24 -16.65 11.52 10.98
CA CYS A 24 -16.42 10.12 10.65
C CYS A 24 -14.93 9.74 10.64
N GLU A 25 -14.51 9.02 11.67
CA GLU A 25 -13.14 8.55 11.88
C GLU A 25 -12.98 7.02 11.65
N ALA A 26 -14.00 6.37 11.09
CA ALA A 26 -13.96 4.94 10.85
C ALA A 26 -12.81 4.57 9.89
N PRO A 27 -12.10 3.46 10.11
CA PRO A 27 -11.03 3.06 9.19
C PRO A 27 -11.59 2.68 7.82
N LEU A 28 -12.82 2.19 7.76
CA LEU A 28 -13.48 1.73 6.55
C LEU A 28 -14.90 2.28 6.44
N LEU A 29 -15.33 2.49 5.20
CA LEU A 29 -16.72 2.75 4.85
C LEU A 29 -17.19 1.69 3.85
N GLN A 30 -18.35 1.09 4.10
CA GLN A 30 -19.07 0.31 3.11
C GLN A 30 -20.00 1.23 2.32
N LEU A 31 -19.86 1.22 0.99
CA LEU A 31 -20.69 1.94 0.05
C LEU A 31 -21.57 0.95 -0.70
N LYS A 32 -22.87 0.99 -0.44
CA LYS A 32 -23.85 0.15 -1.13
C LYS A 32 -24.66 0.98 -2.11
N GLY A 33 -24.63 0.62 -3.38
CA GLY A 33 -25.32 1.36 -4.42
C GLY A 33 -25.08 0.75 -5.79
N ARG A 34 -25.96 1.04 -6.75
CA ARG A 34 -25.81 0.61 -8.16
C ARG A 34 -25.65 -0.92 -8.35
N GLY A 35 -26.17 -1.72 -7.41
CA GLY A 35 -26.07 -3.18 -7.44
C GLY A 35 -24.76 -3.75 -6.91
N GLU A 36 -23.87 -2.91 -6.37
CA GLU A 36 -22.55 -3.30 -5.89
C GLU A 36 -22.33 -2.87 -4.43
N VAL A 37 -21.34 -3.51 -3.80
CA VAL A 37 -20.82 -3.14 -2.49
C VAL A 37 -19.35 -2.83 -2.66
N LEU A 38 -18.95 -1.61 -2.31
CA LEU A 38 -17.57 -1.15 -2.37
C LEU A 38 -17.07 -0.88 -0.94
N ILE A 39 -15.78 -1.08 -0.73
CA ILE A 39 -15.10 -0.70 0.52
C ILE A 39 -14.22 0.51 0.21
N ALA A 40 -14.41 1.59 0.97
CA ALA A 40 -13.51 2.73 0.97
C ALA A 40 -12.63 2.68 2.22
N GLU A 41 -11.35 2.93 2.04
CA GLU A 41 -10.32 2.88 3.09
C GLU A 41 -9.88 4.28 3.46
N ARG A 42 -9.87 4.60 4.75
CA ARG A 42 -9.42 5.90 5.23
C ARG A 42 -7.90 6.01 5.10
N ASP A 43 -7.44 7.14 4.57
CA ASP A 43 -6.04 7.50 4.60
C ASP A 43 -5.57 7.63 6.07
N PRO A 44 -4.44 7.01 6.45
CA PRO A 44 -3.97 7.05 7.83
C PRO A 44 -3.47 8.45 8.25
N SER A 45 -3.16 9.31 7.29
CA SER A 45 -2.53 10.62 7.50
C SER A 45 -3.43 11.80 7.19
N ALA A 46 -4.56 11.57 6.52
CA ALA A 46 -5.47 12.61 6.05
C ALA A 46 -6.94 12.23 6.22
N PRO A 47 -7.85 13.21 6.37
CA PRO A 47 -9.30 12.96 6.39
C PRO A 47 -9.82 12.73 4.96
N VAL A 48 -9.33 11.68 4.31
CA VAL A 48 -9.65 11.28 2.93
C VAL A 48 -9.90 9.78 2.92
N TYR A 49 -10.87 9.33 2.13
CA TYR A 49 -11.10 7.92 1.86
C TYR A 49 -10.77 7.60 0.41
N HIS A 50 -10.17 6.44 0.16
CA HIS A 50 -9.85 5.90 -1.15
C HIS A 50 -10.78 4.73 -1.47
N VAL A 51 -11.29 4.65 -2.69
CA VAL A 51 -12.21 3.59 -3.12
C VAL A 51 -11.98 3.24 -4.59
N ASN A 52 -11.99 1.95 -4.92
CA ASN A 52 -11.99 1.50 -6.31
C ASN A 52 -13.39 1.66 -6.91
N LEU A 53 -13.62 2.75 -7.64
CA LEU A 53 -14.91 3.00 -8.29
C LEU A 53 -15.01 2.20 -9.59
N PRO A 54 -16.22 1.71 -9.93
CA PRO A 54 -16.49 1.15 -11.25
C PRO A 54 -16.36 2.23 -12.33
N ALA A 55 -16.43 1.82 -13.60
CA ALA A 55 -16.46 2.76 -14.71
C ALA A 55 -17.68 3.69 -14.58
N LEU A 56 -17.46 5.00 -14.73
CA LEU A 56 -18.50 6.01 -14.67
C LEU A 56 -18.47 6.86 -15.93
N VAL A 57 -19.64 7.25 -16.41
CA VAL A 57 -19.76 8.20 -17.52
C VAL A 57 -19.60 9.62 -16.97
N GLY A 58 -18.94 10.49 -17.74
CA GLY A 58 -18.75 11.88 -17.34
C GLY A 58 -20.09 12.60 -17.11
N GLY A 59 -20.19 13.32 -16.00
CA GLY A 59 -21.41 14.01 -15.58
C GLY A 59 -22.48 13.12 -14.94
N GLU A 60 -22.26 11.80 -14.89
CA GLU A 60 -23.13 10.89 -14.14
C GLU A 60 -22.84 11.00 -12.63
N GLU A 61 -23.91 10.95 -11.84
CA GLU A 61 -23.84 10.85 -10.39
C GLU A 61 -24.00 9.41 -9.91
N ALA A 62 -23.09 8.96 -9.05
CA ALA A 62 -23.14 7.67 -8.37
C ALA A 62 -23.49 7.91 -6.89
N SER A 63 -24.71 7.52 -6.51
CA SER A 63 -25.19 7.58 -5.12
C SER A 63 -24.98 6.25 -4.40
N PHE A 64 -24.49 6.32 -3.16
CA PHE A 64 -24.27 5.18 -2.28
C PHE A 64 -24.85 5.43 -0.89
N GLU A 65 -25.44 4.39 -0.31
CA GLU A 65 -25.66 4.30 1.12
C GLU A 65 -24.34 3.94 1.81
N VAL A 66 -23.99 4.70 2.84
CA VAL A 66 -22.72 4.59 3.57
C VAL A 66 -22.96 4.06 4.97
N LEU A 67 -22.22 3.02 5.31
CA LEU A 67 -22.10 2.42 6.64
C LEU A 67 -20.64 2.46 7.10
N ALA A 68 -20.38 2.92 8.32
CA ALA A 68 -19.05 2.87 8.93
C ALA A 68 -18.73 1.44 9.38
N LEU A 69 -17.49 0.99 9.13
CA LEU A 69 -17.00 -0.32 9.50
C LEU A 69 -15.66 -0.21 10.24
N ASP A 70 -15.47 -1.04 11.26
CA ASP A 70 -14.18 -1.18 11.95
C ASP A 70 -13.23 -2.12 11.20
N SER A 71 -13.78 -3.09 10.46
CA SER A 71 -13.03 -4.05 9.64
C SER A 71 -13.90 -4.56 8.49
N ALA A 72 -13.26 -5.08 7.45
CA ALA A 72 -13.89 -5.76 6.34
C ALA A 72 -13.11 -7.05 6.04
N ASP A 73 -13.79 -8.02 5.45
CA ASP A 73 -13.12 -9.24 5.00
C ASP A 73 -12.07 -8.89 3.94
N ALA A 74 -10.90 -9.51 4.04
CA ALA A 74 -9.89 -9.42 3.01
C ALA A 74 -10.44 -9.95 1.68
N ALA A 75 -9.91 -9.44 0.56
CA ALA A 75 -10.29 -9.95 -0.75
C ALA A 75 -10.06 -11.46 -0.81
N ALA A 76 -10.96 -12.19 -1.47
CA ALA A 76 -10.92 -13.64 -1.50
C ALA A 76 -9.53 -14.15 -1.91
N GLY A 77 -8.94 -15.01 -1.06
CA GLY A 77 -7.62 -15.58 -1.29
C GLY A 77 -6.46 -14.64 -0.99
N ILE A 78 -6.66 -13.46 -0.40
CA ILE A 78 -5.59 -12.59 0.11
C ILE A 78 -5.71 -12.53 1.63
N SER A 79 -4.60 -12.70 2.34
CA SER A 79 -4.52 -12.37 3.76
C SER A 79 -3.20 -11.67 4.07
N SER A 80 -3.21 -10.85 5.12
CA SER A 80 -2.01 -10.18 5.59
C SER A 80 -1.93 -10.18 7.12
N GLN A 81 -0.70 -10.11 7.62
CA GLN A 81 -0.40 -9.93 9.03
C GLN A 81 0.70 -8.88 9.14
N ASP A 82 0.38 -7.76 9.78
CA ASP A 82 1.35 -6.72 10.12
C ASP A 82 1.76 -6.87 11.58
N ALA A 83 3.03 -7.20 11.82
CA ALA A 83 3.61 -7.33 13.16
C ALA A 83 5.12 -7.17 13.09
N ASP A 84 5.72 -6.63 14.15
CA ASP A 84 7.18 -6.58 14.33
C ASP A 84 7.94 -5.88 13.18
N GLY A 85 7.31 -4.88 12.53
CA GLY A 85 7.90 -4.16 11.40
C GLY A 85 7.90 -4.94 10.09
N GLU A 86 7.08 -5.99 9.99
CA GLU A 86 6.91 -6.82 8.80
C GLU A 86 5.42 -6.96 8.46
N LEU A 87 5.07 -6.63 7.22
CA LEU A 87 3.78 -6.97 6.64
C LEU A 87 3.93 -8.24 5.79
N ARG A 88 3.45 -9.37 6.32
CA ARG A 88 3.45 -10.67 5.64
C ARG A 88 2.17 -10.82 4.85
N VAL A 89 2.28 -11.09 3.55
CA VAL A 89 1.15 -11.26 2.64
C VAL A 89 1.11 -12.71 2.15
N SER A 90 -0.07 -13.32 2.24
CA SER A 90 -0.35 -14.67 1.76
C SER A 90 -1.41 -14.66 0.67
N LEU A 91 -1.27 -15.57 -0.29
CA LEU A 91 -2.23 -15.83 -1.34
C LEU A 91 -2.74 -17.27 -1.25
N SER A 92 -4.06 -17.44 -1.17
CA SER A 92 -4.74 -18.73 -1.02
C SER A 92 -4.15 -19.59 0.12
N GLY A 93 -3.84 -18.95 1.26
CA GLY A 93 -3.23 -19.59 2.43
C GLY A 93 -1.74 -19.90 2.31
N SER A 94 -1.08 -19.56 1.20
CA SER A 94 0.36 -19.76 0.99
C SER A 94 1.13 -18.44 1.08
N PRO A 95 2.34 -18.40 1.68
CA PRO A 95 3.15 -17.19 1.72
C PRO A 95 3.46 -16.66 0.31
N PHE A 96 3.36 -15.34 0.11
CA PHE A 96 3.65 -14.69 -1.18
C PHE A 96 4.78 -13.68 -1.07
N MET A 97 4.67 -12.70 -0.18
CA MET A 97 5.72 -11.70 0.01
C MET A 97 5.75 -11.15 1.43
N THR A 98 6.90 -10.59 1.81
CA THR A 98 7.04 -9.82 3.05
C THR A 98 7.51 -8.41 2.72
N PHE A 99 6.77 -7.42 3.20
CA PHE A 99 7.18 -6.02 3.17
C PHE A 99 7.77 -5.62 4.53
N HIS A 100 9.07 -5.41 4.55
CA HIS A 100 9.83 -5.00 5.73
C HIS A 100 9.79 -3.48 5.84
N HIS A 101 9.19 -2.97 6.92
CA HIS A 101 9.03 -1.54 7.19
C HIS A 101 9.59 -1.10 8.56
N THR A 102 10.31 -2.01 9.24
CA THR A 102 11.13 -1.70 10.43
C THR A 102 12.14 -0.58 10.17
N THR A 103 12.54 0.11 11.25
CA THR A 103 13.64 1.09 11.27
C THR A 103 15.03 0.45 11.33
N ASP A 104 15.12 -0.88 11.43
CA ASP A 104 16.41 -1.61 11.41
C ASP A 104 17.11 -1.50 10.04
N TYR A 105 16.36 -1.13 9.00
CA TYR A 105 16.86 -0.88 7.67
C TYR A 105 16.70 0.62 7.32
N PRO A 106 17.62 1.20 6.54
CA PRO A 106 17.51 2.60 6.10
C PRO A 106 16.27 2.86 5.24
N LYS A 107 15.71 1.80 4.66
CA LYS A 107 14.60 1.87 3.72
C LYS A 107 13.78 0.58 3.76
N PRO A 108 12.48 0.68 3.46
CA PRO A 108 11.64 -0.49 3.36
C PRO A 108 12.01 -1.34 2.14
N VAL A 109 11.78 -2.65 2.25
CA VAL A 109 12.14 -3.64 1.22
C VAL A 109 11.10 -4.74 1.15
N ILE A 110 10.81 -5.23 -0.06
CA ILE A 110 10.04 -6.44 -0.28
C ILE A 110 11.02 -7.59 -0.55
N ASN A 111 11.03 -8.58 0.35
CA ASN A 111 11.75 -9.84 0.20
C ASN A 111 11.21 -10.85 1.24
N PRO A 112 10.82 -12.08 0.86
CA PRO A 112 10.82 -12.65 -0.49
C PRO A 112 9.69 -12.16 -1.37
N ILE A 113 9.77 -12.50 -2.67
CA ILE A 113 8.60 -12.68 -3.53
C ILE A 113 8.64 -14.14 -3.99
N LEU A 114 7.65 -14.92 -3.58
CA LEU A 114 7.64 -16.36 -3.74
C LEU A 114 6.83 -16.78 -4.96
N THR A 115 7.34 -17.76 -5.70
CA THR A 115 6.56 -18.49 -6.71
C THR A 115 5.50 -19.36 -6.02
N PRO A 116 4.51 -19.92 -6.77
CA PRO A 116 3.53 -20.85 -6.20
C PRO A 116 4.14 -22.07 -5.50
N ASN A 117 5.38 -22.44 -5.83
CA ASN A 117 6.12 -23.55 -5.20
C ASN A 117 7.09 -23.08 -4.10
N GLY A 118 6.97 -21.83 -3.63
CA GLY A 118 7.78 -21.28 -2.55
C GLY A 118 9.22 -20.91 -2.94
N THR A 119 9.55 -20.83 -4.23
CA THR A 119 10.88 -20.38 -4.66
C THR A 119 10.97 -18.86 -4.55
N ASN A 120 11.97 -18.34 -3.82
CA ASN A 120 12.23 -16.90 -3.80
C ASN A 120 12.74 -16.44 -5.17
N MET A 121 12.00 -15.52 -5.79
CA MET A 121 12.36 -14.88 -7.06
C MET A 121 13.36 -13.73 -6.87
N LEU A 122 13.57 -13.32 -5.63
CA LEU A 122 14.55 -12.30 -5.25
C LEU A 122 15.77 -12.98 -4.62
N ARG A 123 16.88 -12.26 -4.62
CA ARG A 123 18.09 -12.68 -3.93
C ARG A 123 17.89 -12.54 -2.42
N GLU A 124 18.35 -13.51 -1.64
CA GLU A 124 18.35 -13.42 -0.17
C GLU A 124 19.16 -12.20 0.33
N PRO A 125 18.72 -11.53 1.41
CA PRO A 125 19.49 -10.46 2.02
C PRO A 125 20.88 -10.96 2.42
N MET A 126 21.93 -10.26 1.99
CA MET A 126 23.30 -10.58 2.38
C MET A 126 23.72 -9.75 3.59
N ALA A 127 24.53 -10.34 4.47
CA ALA A 127 25.30 -9.59 5.44
C ALA A 127 26.13 -8.51 4.72
N ALA A 128 26.19 -7.33 5.31
CA ALA A 128 26.75 -6.17 4.63
C ALA A 128 28.24 -6.40 4.25
N TRP A 129 28.62 -5.99 3.03
CA TRP A 129 30.00 -5.85 2.54
C TRP A 129 30.81 -7.14 2.29
N GLY A 130 30.28 -8.05 1.48
CA GLY A 130 31.13 -9.02 0.75
C GLY A 130 31.91 -8.36 -0.40
N GLU A 131 32.99 -8.98 -0.87
CA GLU A 131 33.73 -8.48 -2.05
C GLU A 131 32.82 -8.45 -3.29
N GLY A 132 32.78 -7.30 -3.97
CA GLY A 132 32.11 -7.13 -5.26
C GLY A 132 30.60 -6.91 -5.23
N GLU A 133 29.96 -6.97 -4.06
CA GLU A 133 28.49 -6.98 -3.98
C GLU A 133 27.91 -5.72 -3.34
N HIS A 134 26.75 -5.30 -3.85
CA HIS A 134 26.07 -4.08 -3.46
C HIS A 134 25.05 -4.34 -2.34
N PRO A 135 25.38 -4.05 -1.06
CA PRO A 135 24.56 -4.44 0.09
C PRO A 135 23.18 -3.78 0.15
N TRP A 136 22.92 -2.76 -0.68
CA TRP A 136 21.63 -2.09 -0.80
C TRP A 136 20.63 -2.83 -1.71
N GLN A 137 21.05 -3.82 -2.48
CA GLN A 137 20.17 -4.61 -3.35
C GLN A 137 19.56 -5.81 -2.59
N ARG A 138 18.80 -5.55 -1.52
CA ARG A 138 18.25 -6.59 -0.62
C ARG A 138 16.89 -7.14 -1.04
N GLY A 139 16.35 -6.72 -2.16
CA GLY A 139 15.02 -7.09 -2.62
C GLY A 139 14.45 -6.04 -3.55
N LEU A 140 13.13 -6.03 -3.68
CA LEU A 140 12.43 -5.00 -4.42
C LEU A 140 12.22 -3.79 -3.51
N THR A 141 12.62 -2.63 -4.00
CA THR A 141 12.40 -1.35 -3.31
C THR A 141 11.81 -0.35 -4.28
N LEU A 142 10.76 0.36 -3.85
CA LEU A 142 10.11 1.40 -4.63
C LEU A 142 10.55 2.78 -4.11
N LEU A 143 11.70 3.25 -4.56
CA LEU A 143 12.23 4.55 -4.16
C LEU A 143 12.74 5.35 -5.34
N GLN A 144 12.50 6.65 -5.27
CA GLN A 144 13.08 7.62 -6.18
C GLN A 144 13.77 8.70 -5.35
N GLY A 145 15.04 8.47 -5.02
CA GLY A 145 15.72 9.20 -3.95
C GLY A 145 15.70 10.72 -4.09
N ALA A 146 15.95 11.24 -5.29
CA ALA A 146 15.93 12.68 -5.56
C ALA A 146 14.54 13.33 -5.48
N ILE A 147 13.46 12.56 -5.65
CA ILE A 147 12.08 13.06 -5.53
C ILE A 147 11.63 12.97 -4.07
N ASN A 148 11.97 11.88 -3.40
CA ASN A 148 11.50 11.59 -2.05
C ASN A 148 12.40 12.20 -0.96
N GLY A 149 13.55 12.75 -1.33
CA GLY A 149 14.54 13.27 -0.38
C GLY A 149 15.26 12.16 0.40
N VAL A 150 15.29 10.92 -0.12
CA VAL A 150 15.80 9.71 0.58
C VAL A 150 17.02 9.16 -0.13
N ASP A 151 18.11 8.95 0.61
CA ASP A 151 19.28 8.25 0.06
C ASP A 151 18.97 6.76 -0.07
N CYS A 152 18.99 6.29 -1.31
CA CYS A 152 18.68 4.90 -1.65
C CYS A 152 19.92 4.00 -1.65
N TRP A 153 21.12 4.56 -1.46
CA TRP A 153 22.40 3.91 -1.66
C TRP A 153 23.12 3.62 -0.34
N THR A 154 23.07 4.55 0.60
CA THR A 154 23.82 4.44 1.86
C THR A 154 23.13 3.50 2.85
N GLU A 155 23.81 2.41 3.20
CA GLU A 155 23.39 1.42 4.20
C GLU A 155 24.05 1.60 5.58
N ARG A 156 24.84 2.66 5.76
CA ARG A 156 25.65 2.90 6.98
C ARG A 156 25.03 4.01 7.83
N PRO A 157 24.53 3.72 9.05
CA PRO A 157 23.90 4.71 9.92
C PRO A 157 24.75 5.96 10.20
N ASN A 158 26.08 5.79 10.23
CA ASN A 158 27.03 6.85 10.57
C ASN A 158 27.69 7.52 9.35
N HIS A 159 27.12 7.37 8.16
CA HIS A 159 27.65 7.97 6.94
C HIS A 159 26.78 9.15 6.47
N PRO A 160 27.37 10.25 5.98
CA PRO A 160 26.59 11.34 5.37
C PRO A 160 25.62 10.80 4.32
N GLY A 161 24.37 11.25 4.39
CA GLY A 161 23.30 10.81 3.50
C GLY A 161 22.42 9.67 4.03
N TYR A 162 22.77 8.99 5.13
CA TYR A 162 21.94 7.87 5.62
C TYR A 162 20.46 8.24 5.81
N GLY A 163 19.58 7.57 5.05
CA GLY A 163 18.13 7.77 5.08
C GLY A 163 17.63 9.09 4.49
N ARG A 164 18.50 10.01 4.04
CA ARG A 164 18.11 11.30 3.44
C ARG A 164 19.12 11.79 2.42
N THR A 165 18.68 12.23 1.24
CA THR A 165 19.54 12.99 0.34
C THR A 165 19.78 14.36 0.98
N ALA A 166 20.94 14.59 1.58
CA ALA A 166 21.31 15.94 2.00
C ALA A 166 21.29 16.86 0.77
N GLN A 167 20.57 17.99 0.86
CA GLN A 167 20.92 19.21 0.15
C GLN A 167 21.68 20.11 1.12
#